data_AF-A0A0Q3Q2W6-F1
#
_entry.id   AF-A0A0Q3Q2W6-F1
#
_cell.length_a   1.000
_cell.length_b   1.000
_cell.length_c   1.000
_cell.angle_alpha   90.00
_cell.angle_beta   90.00
_cell.angle_gamma   90.00
#
_symmetry.space_group_name_H-M   'P 1'
#
loop_
_entity.id
_entity.type
_entity.pdbx_description
1 polymer ?
#
loop_
_entity_poly.entity_id
_entity_poly.type
_entity_poly.pdbx_seq_one_letter_code
_entity_poly.pdbx_strand_id
1 'polypeptide(L)'
;MATNGSSPRVRDTESSLEKVKRQLSSGSGRYLLQGPLLKRSETLRKWNERWVILDPTSGKMEYKLRRNETAIKGAILFDASSTITLSPVNFQGMPKYDGCCFYIGTPQKKDYFLCAETPSAAKAWVSTL
;
A
#
# COMPACT_ATOMS: atom_id res chain seq x y z
N MET A 1 -43.37 -39.46 -18.32
CA MET A 1 -43.10 -38.01 -18.19
C MET A 1 -42.39 -37.76 -16.87
N ALA A 2 -41.68 -36.62 -16.77
CA ALA A 2 -40.91 -36.07 -15.63
C ALA A 2 -39.42 -36.48 -15.53
N THR A 3 -38.56 -35.67 -16.16
CA THR A 3 -37.12 -35.56 -15.85
C THR A 3 -36.92 -34.41 -14.85
N ASN A 4 -36.57 -34.72 -13.61
CA ASN A 4 -36.31 -33.72 -12.58
C ASN A 4 -34.84 -33.27 -12.65
N GLY A 5 -34.57 -32.23 -13.44
CA GLY A 5 -33.25 -31.59 -13.55
C GLY A 5 -32.99 -30.64 -12.39
N SER A 6 -32.57 -31.16 -11.24
CA SER A 6 -32.02 -30.36 -10.14
C SER A 6 -30.65 -29.80 -10.56
N SER A 7 -30.63 -28.56 -11.05
CA SER A 7 -29.39 -27.85 -11.43
C SER A 7 -28.49 -27.62 -10.20
N PRO A 8 -27.28 -28.22 -10.14
CA PRO A 8 -26.39 -28.08 -8.98
C PRO A 8 -25.70 -26.71 -8.89
N ARG A 9 -25.77 -25.90 -9.94
CA ARG A 9 -24.77 -24.83 -10.18
C ARG A 9 -24.98 -23.54 -9.37
N VAL A 10 -26.20 -23.28 -8.89
CA VAL A 10 -26.55 -21.97 -8.28
C VAL A 10 -26.16 -21.91 -6.79
N ARG A 11 -26.35 -22.99 -6.04
CA ARG A 11 -25.99 -23.03 -4.61
C ARG A 11 -24.48 -23.00 -4.38
N ASP A 12 -23.72 -23.63 -5.28
CA ASP A 12 -22.26 -23.65 -5.20
C ASP A 12 -21.64 -22.29 -5.52
N THR A 13 -22.23 -21.53 -6.45
CA THR A 13 -21.80 -20.16 -6.77
C THR A 13 -22.14 -19.20 -5.65
N GLU A 14 -23.32 -19.31 -5.03
CA GLU A 14 -23.71 -18.49 -3.89
C GLU A 14 -22.83 -18.75 -2.65
N SER A 15 -22.54 -20.02 -2.37
CA SER A 15 -21.60 -20.44 -1.31
C SER A 15 -20.18 -19.91 -1.55
N SER A 16 -19.75 -19.89 -2.82
CA SER A 16 -18.45 -19.31 -3.20
C SER A 16 -18.44 -17.80 -3.03
N LEU A 17 -19.52 -17.12 -3.40
CA LEU A 17 -19.66 -15.67 -3.23
C LEU A 17 -19.65 -15.27 -1.74
N GLU A 18 -20.36 -16.02 -0.91
CA GLU A 18 -20.40 -15.81 0.53
C GLU A 18 -19.05 -16.14 1.20
N LYS A 19 -18.31 -17.13 0.70
CA LYS A 19 -16.92 -17.37 1.11
C LYS A 19 -15.99 -16.23 0.72
N VAL A 20 -16.11 -15.70 -0.50
CA VAL A 20 -15.31 -14.55 -0.97
C VAL A 20 -15.65 -13.31 -0.15
N LYS A 21 -16.93 -13.01 0.06
CA LYS A 21 -17.38 -11.92 0.94
C LYS A 21 -16.84 -12.10 2.35
N ARG A 22 -16.97 -13.28 2.95
CA ARG A 22 -16.41 -13.55 4.29
C ARG A 22 -14.89 -13.43 4.32
N GLN A 23 -14.17 -13.85 3.27
CA GLN A 23 -12.71 -13.66 3.21
C GLN A 23 -12.32 -12.18 3.09
N LEU A 24 -13.10 -11.38 2.35
CA LEU A 24 -12.93 -9.93 2.26
C LEU A 24 -13.30 -9.24 3.58
N SER A 25 -14.37 -9.68 4.25
CA SER A 25 -14.84 -9.13 5.53
C SER A 25 -14.03 -9.59 6.75
N SER A 26 -13.36 -10.75 6.68
CA SER A 26 -12.61 -11.36 7.80
C SER A 26 -11.19 -10.78 8.00
N GLY A 27 -10.83 -9.70 7.31
CA GLY A 27 -9.58 -8.98 7.59
C GLY A 27 -8.32 -9.82 7.31
N SER A 28 -8.40 -10.76 6.37
CA SER A 28 -7.24 -11.52 5.86
C SER A 28 -6.57 -10.86 4.65
N GLY A 29 -6.92 -9.59 4.36
CA GLY A 29 -6.28 -8.70 3.38
C GLY A 29 -5.53 -7.54 4.04
N ARG A 30 -4.95 -7.79 5.22
CA ARG A 30 -4.55 -6.76 6.20
C ARG A 30 -3.55 -5.72 5.69
N TYR A 31 -2.86 -5.97 4.58
CA TYR A 31 -2.00 -5.00 3.92
C TYR A 31 -2.02 -5.23 2.40
N LEU A 32 -2.68 -4.34 1.63
CA LEU A 32 -2.80 -4.52 0.18
C LEU A 32 -1.44 -4.42 -0.53
N LEU A 33 -0.48 -3.69 0.08
CA LEU A 33 0.85 -3.54 -0.48
C LEU A 33 1.90 -3.49 0.65
N GLN A 34 2.98 -4.24 0.47
CA GLN A 34 4.12 -4.21 1.37
C GLN A 34 5.41 -4.37 0.58
N GLY A 35 6.49 -3.75 1.05
CA GLY A 35 7.77 -3.82 0.36
C GLY A 35 8.81 -2.85 0.89
N PRO A 36 10.05 -2.94 0.39
CA PRO A 36 11.08 -1.98 0.72
C PRO A 36 10.79 -0.64 0.05
N LEU A 37 10.92 0.44 0.81
CA LEU A 37 10.96 1.82 0.30
C LEU A 37 12.11 2.56 0.95
N LEU A 38 12.76 3.43 0.19
CA LEU A 38 13.61 4.47 0.77
C LEU A 38 12.70 5.56 1.32
N LYS A 39 12.78 5.80 2.63
CA LYS A 39 12.08 6.90 3.31
C LYS A 39 13.09 7.97 3.69
N ARG A 40 12.80 9.22 3.33
CA ARG A 40 13.59 10.37 3.80
C ARG A 40 13.26 10.67 5.26
N SER A 41 14.30 10.85 6.06
CA SER A 41 14.18 11.39 7.40
C SER A 41 13.84 12.88 7.33
N GLU A 42 13.00 13.34 8.24
CA GLU A 42 12.55 14.73 8.32
C GLU A 42 13.71 15.65 8.74
N THR A 43 14.35 15.33 9.87
CA THR A 43 15.45 16.14 10.42
C THR A 43 16.74 16.03 9.62
N LEU A 44 17.21 14.79 9.37
CA LEU A 44 18.53 14.55 8.78
C LEU A 44 18.52 14.58 7.26
N ARG A 45 17.34 14.64 6.61
CA ARG A 45 17.17 14.61 5.15
C ARG A 45 17.81 13.41 4.45
N LYS A 46 18.24 12.39 5.22
CA LYS A 46 18.87 11.15 4.77
C LYS A 46 17.81 10.14 4.35
N TRP A 47 18.03 9.49 3.22
CA TRP A 47 17.25 8.35 2.75
C TRP A 47 17.64 7.08 3.51
N ASN A 48 16.64 6.36 3.99
CA ASN A 48 16.83 5.11 4.71
C ASN A 48 15.85 4.07 4.20
N GLU A 49 16.34 2.87 3.93
CA GLU A 49 15.46 1.75 3.61
C GLU A 49 14.57 1.40 4.80
N ARG A 50 13.29 1.18 4.52
CA ARG A 50 12.29 0.71 5.47
C ARG A 50 11.43 -0.34 4.80
N TRP A 51 11.07 -1.37 5.56
CA TRP A 51 9.99 -2.26 5.14
C TRP A 51 8.67 -1.59 5.47
N VAL A 52 7.94 -1.22 4.42
CA VAL A 52 6.69 -0.49 4.50
C VAL A 52 5.52 -1.43 4.31
N ILE A 53 4.47 -1.19 5.06
CA ILE A 53 3.27 -1.99 5.09
C ILE A 53 2.08 -1.03 5.01
N LEU A 54 1.29 -1.12 3.92
CA LEU A 54 0.16 -0.24 3.66
C LEU A 54 -1.17 -0.94 3.92
N ASP A 55 -1.95 -0.35 4.81
CA ASP A 55 -3.38 -0.61 4.95
C ASP A 55 -4.16 0.59 4.39
N PRO A 56 -4.62 0.50 3.13
CA PRO A 56 -5.32 1.61 2.49
C PRO A 56 -6.74 1.78 3.02
N THR A 57 -7.32 0.77 3.68
CA THR A 57 -8.66 0.88 4.26
C THR A 57 -8.69 1.78 5.49
N SER A 58 -7.58 1.86 6.23
CA SER A 58 -7.45 2.70 7.41
C SER A 58 -6.69 4.01 7.17
N GLY A 59 -6.19 4.26 5.96
CA GLY A 59 -5.36 5.43 5.67
C GLY A 59 -4.03 5.39 6.42
N LYS A 60 -3.47 4.19 6.65
CA LYS A 60 -2.29 3.99 7.49
C LYS A 60 -1.20 3.22 6.76
N MET A 61 -0.01 3.78 6.78
CA MET A 61 1.20 3.14 6.29
C MET A 61 2.21 3.01 7.43
N GLU A 62 2.47 1.79 7.87
CA GLU A 62 3.43 1.48 8.93
C GLU A 62 4.78 1.11 8.34
N TYR A 63 5.86 1.37 9.08
CA TYR A 63 7.20 1.03 8.63
C TYR A 63 8.10 0.46 9.73
N LYS A 64 8.95 -0.48 9.32
CA LYS A 64 9.92 -1.22 10.15
C LYS A 64 11.33 -1.01 9.62
N LEU A 65 12.36 -1.36 10.41
CA LEU A 65 13.72 -1.35 9.87
C LEU A 65 13.91 -2.43 8.80
N ARG A 66 13.35 -3.63 9.00
CA ARG A 66 13.45 -4.77 8.08
C ARG A 66 12.14 -5.56 8.03
N ARG A 67 11.98 -6.41 7.01
CA ARG A 67 10.79 -7.25 6.80
C ARG A 67 10.42 -8.10 8.02
N ASN A 68 11.41 -8.72 8.65
CA ASN A 68 11.21 -9.70 9.71
C ASN A 68 11.15 -9.08 11.11
N GLU A 69 11.24 -7.76 11.24
CA GLU A 69 11.12 -7.13 12.55
C GLU A 69 9.67 -7.16 13.04
N THR A 70 9.50 -7.35 14.35
CA THR A 70 8.19 -7.28 15.01
C THR A 70 7.85 -5.83 15.36
N ALA A 71 8.85 -5.03 15.75
CA ALA A 71 8.67 -3.65 16.16
C ALA A 71 8.31 -2.72 14.99
N ILE A 72 7.22 -1.97 15.14
CA ILE A 72 6.87 -0.86 14.26
C ILE A 72 7.71 0.36 14.65
N LYS A 73 8.47 0.91 13.71
CA LYS A 73 9.31 2.09 13.92
C LYS A 73 8.51 3.39 13.85
N GLY A 74 7.41 3.39 13.09
CA GLY A 74 6.50 4.51 13.00
C GLY A 74 5.42 4.28 11.95
N ALA A 75 4.53 5.27 11.82
CA ALA A 75 3.42 5.26 10.89
C ALA A 75 3.28 6.60 10.17
N ILE A 76 2.74 6.56 8.97
CA ILE A 76 2.27 7.69 8.18
C ILE A 76 0.75 7.56 8.14
N LEU A 77 0.06 8.55 8.71
CA LEU A 77 -1.39 8.65 8.71
C LEU A 77 -1.79 9.63 7.62
N PHE A 78 -2.73 9.22 6.77
CA PHE A 78 -3.26 10.02 5.68
C PHE A 78 -4.77 9.81 5.60
N ASP A 79 -5.47 10.82 5.10
CA ASP A 79 -6.91 10.76 4.88
C ASP A 79 -7.28 11.42 3.55
N ALA A 80 -8.57 11.64 3.31
CA ALA A 80 -9.07 12.24 2.07
C ALA A 80 -8.56 13.67 1.79
N SER A 81 -7.99 14.36 2.78
CA SER A 81 -7.37 15.67 2.62
C SER A 81 -5.85 15.61 2.39
N SER A 82 -5.25 14.42 2.44
CA SER A 82 -3.84 14.24 2.09
C SER A 82 -3.59 14.44 0.60
N THR A 83 -2.40 14.92 0.27
CA THR A 83 -1.92 14.99 -1.11
C THR A 83 -0.93 13.86 -1.36
N ILE A 84 -1.12 13.13 -2.45
CA ILE A 84 -0.19 12.10 -2.91
C ILE A 84 0.29 12.53 -4.29
N THR A 85 1.60 12.51 -4.51
CA THR A 85 2.13 12.91 -5.82
C THR A 85 3.35 12.08 -6.20
N LEU A 86 3.30 11.55 -7.41
CA LEU A 86 4.43 10.90 -8.06
C LEU A 86 5.35 11.96 -8.66
N SER A 87 6.65 11.89 -8.37
CA SER A 87 7.65 12.78 -8.95
C SER A 87 8.21 12.17 -10.24
N PRO A 88 8.15 12.87 -11.39
CA PRO A 88 8.73 12.38 -12.64
C PRO A 88 10.26 12.33 -12.60
N VAL A 89 10.89 13.15 -11.75
CA VAL A 89 12.35 13.25 -11.61
C VAL A 89 12.77 13.22 -10.15
N ASN A 90 13.97 12.72 -9.88
CA ASN A 90 14.59 12.76 -8.56
C ASN A 90 15.46 14.02 -8.42
N PHE A 91 14.84 15.12 -7.99
CA PHE A 91 15.54 16.40 -7.73
C PHE A 91 16.69 16.30 -6.71
N GLN A 92 16.79 15.20 -5.94
CA GLN A 92 17.82 15.00 -4.90
C GLN A 92 19.00 14.12 -5.33
N GLY A 93 19.22 13.96 -6.64
CA GLY A 93 20.59 13.82 -7.15
C GLY A 93 21.00 12.45 -7.68
N MET A 94 20.08 11.50 -7.88
CA MET A 94 20.41 10.26 -8.59
C MET A 94 19.38 9.99 -9.69
N PRO A 95 19.74 10.18 -10.98
CA PRO A 95 18.85 9.94 -12.13
C PRO A 95 18.29 8.52 -12.20
N LYS A 96 19.00 7.53 -11.64
CA LYS A 96 18.50 6.13 -11.58
C LYS A 96 17.19 5.96 -10.81
N TYR A 97 16.77 6.97 -10.04
CA TYR A 97 15.51 6.99 -9.30
C TYR A 97 14.47 7.95 -9.91
N ASP A 98 14.70 8.44 -11.12
CA ASP A 98 13.68 9.21 -11.84
C ASP A 98 12.41 8.37 -12.02
N GLY A 99 11.25 8.99 -11.74
CA GLY A 99 9.97 8.29 -11.71
C GLY A 99 9.76 7.34 -10.53
N CYS A 100 10.74 7.13 -9.65
CA CYS A 100 10.65 6.22 -8.50
C CYS A 100 10.19 6.92 -7.22
N CYS A 101 10.29 8.25 -7.15
CA CYS A 101 9.98 9.04 -5.97
C CYS A 101 8.50 9.44 -5.93
N PHE A 102 7.90 9.40 -4.75
CA PHE A 102 6.58 9.96 -4.49
C PHE A 102 6.56 10.60 -3.10
N TYR A 103 5.61 11.51 -2.88
CA TYR A 103 5.46 12.19 -1.61
C TYR A 103 4.01 12.20 -1.14
N ILE A 104 3.86 12.22 0.19
CA ILE A 104 2.58 12.26 0.89
C ILE A 104 2.60 13.49 1.81
N GLY A 105 1.78 14.49 1.50
CA GLY A 105 1.49 15.60 2.40
C GLY A 105 0.27 15.25 3.24
N THR A 106 0.43 15.19 4.57
CA THR A 106 -0.66 14.82 5.48
C THR A 106 -1.43 16.04 6.00
N PRO A 107 -2.64 15.86 6.56
CA PRO A 107 -3.47 16.96 7.06
C PRO A 107 -2.79 17.76 8.19
N GLN A 108 -1.88 17.11 8.90
CA GLN A 108 -1.07 17.72 9.96
C GLN A 108 0.10 18.55 9.41
N LYS A 109 0.08 18.89 8.11
CA LYS A 109 1.12 19.64 7.38
C LYS A 109 2.48 18.97 7.46
N LYS A 110 2.49 17.64 7.42
CA LYS A 110 3.71 16.86 7.46
C LYS A 110 3.95 16.18 6.12
N ASP A 111 5.13 16.42 5.56
CA ASP A 111 5.52 15.86 4.27
C ASP A 111 6.40 14.64 4.44
N TYR A 112 6.02 13.55 3.77
CA TYR A 112 6.79 12.32 3.71
C TYR A 112 7.29 12.10 2.28
N PHE A 113 8.60 11.90 2.15
CA PHE A 113 9.24 11.59 0.87
C PHE A 113 9.65 10.12 0.84
N LEU A 114 9.21 9.43 -0.20
CA LEU A 114 9.38 8.00 -0.40
C LEU A 114 9.95 7.74 -1.79
N CYS A 115 10.73 6.68 -1.95
CA CYS A 115 11.26 6.25 -3.23
C CYS A 115 11.21 4.72 -3.30
N ALA A 116 10.59 4.22 -4.37
CA ALA A 116 10.58 2.81 -4.71
C ALA A 116 11.84 2.41 -5.49
N GLU A 117 11.99 1.12 -5.75
CA GLU A 117 13.11 0.60 -6.54
C GLU A 117 12.94 0.88 -8.04
N THR A 118 11.69 0.91 -8.53
CA THR A 118 11.37 1.12 -9.95
C THR A 118 10.21 2.11 -10.12
N PRO A 119 10.08 2.75 -11.30
CA PRO A 119 8.95 3.64 -11.57
C PRO A 119 7.60 2.91 -11.53
N SER A 120 7.56 1.66 -11.99
CA SER A 120 6.35 0.83 -11.94
C SER A 120 5.94 0.52 -10.50
N ALA A 121 6.91 0.24 -9.62
CA ALA A 121 6.63 0.06 -8.21
C ALA A 121 6.10 1.35 -7.57
N ALA A 122 6.71 2.51 -7.87
CA ALA A 122 6.24 3.80 -7.37
C ALA A 122 4.79 4.10 -7.79
N LYS A 123 4.46 3.84 -9.05
CA LYS A 123 3.08 3.93 -9.55
C LYS A 123 2.13 3.01 -8.80
N ALA A 124 2.52 1.76 -8.55
CA ALA A 124 1.70 0.83 -7.78
C ALA A 124 1.43 1.33 -6.35
N TRP A 125 2.43 1.90 -5.67
CA TRP A 125 2.23 2.54 -4.36
C TRP A 125 1.23 3.69 -4.43
N VAL A 126 1.41 4.61 -5.38
CA VAL A 126 0.53 5.78 -5.55
C VAL A 126 -0.89 5.36 -5.92
N SER A 127 -1.09 4.38 -6.79
CA SER A 127 -2.43 3.89 -7.16
C SER A 127 -3.16 3.15 -6.04
N THR A 128 -2.45 2.72 -5.00
CA THR A 128 -3.05 2.02 -3.84
C THR A 128 -3.37 2.99 -2.69
N LEU A 129 -2.75 4.18 -2.69
CA LEU A 129 -2.94 5.25 -1.70
C LEU A 129 -4.13 6.14 -2.06
#